data_AF-A0A9P1GZ03-F1
#
_entry.id   AF-A0A9P1GZ03-F1
#
_cell.length_a   1.000
_cell.length_b   1.000
_cell.length_c   1.000
_cell.angle_alpha   90.00
_cell.angle_beta   90.00
_cell.angle_gamma   90.00
#
_symmetry.space_group_name_H-M   'P 1'
#
loop_
_entity.id
_entity.type
_entity.pdbx_description
1 polymer ?
#
loop_
_entity_poly.entity_id
_entity_poly.type
_entity_poly.pdbx_seq_one_letter_code
_entity_poly.pdbx_strand_id
1 'polypeptide(L)'
;MSSFESVVVIDGKGHLLGRLASIVAKQLLNGQQIVVVRCEALNISGEFFRSKLKYHAYLRKMTRYNPTRGGPFHFRAPPASSTRPSEA
;
A
#
# COMPACT_ATOMS: atom_id res chain seq x y z
N MET A 1 9.93 -12.86 24.07
CA MET A 1 11.06 -13.06 23.16
C MET A 1 10.53 -12.94 21.74
N SER A 2 10.83 -11.85 21.03
CA SER A 2 10.47 -11.72 19.61
C SER A 2 11.59 -12.39 18.82
N SER A 3 11.35 -13.59 18.32
CA SER A 3 12.21 -14.25 17.34
C SER A 3 12.12 -13.46 16.03
N PHE A 4 13.18 -12.74 15.70
CA PHE A 4 13.30 -12.06 14.41
C PHE A 4 13.59 -13.12 13.35
N GLU A 5 12.62 -13.36 12.47
CA GLU A 5 12.82 -14.21 11.30
C GLU A 5 13.47 -13.39 10.19
N SER A 6 14.26 -13.99 9.30
CA SER A 6 14.99 -13.23 8.27
C SER A 6 14.04 -12.52 7.30
N VAL A 7 12.91 -13.14 6.95
CA VAL A 7 11.85 -12.58 6.10
C VAL A 7 10.50 -13.19 6.49
N VAL A 8 9.51 -12.34 6.77
CA VAL A 8 8.12 -12.77 7.04
C VAL A 8 7.28 -12.58 5.78
N VAL A 9 6.67 -13.66 5.28
CA VAL A 9 5.78 -13.63 4.12
C VAL A 9 4.33 -13.63 4.57
N ILE A 10 3.57 -12.60 4.19
CA ILE A 10 2.16 -12.41 4.55
C ILE A 10 1.29 -12.56 3.31
N ASP A 11 0.27 -13.42 3.40
CA ASP A 11 -0.78 -13.52 2.37
C ASP A 11 -1.85 -12.44 2.56
N GLY A 12 -2.04 -11.58 1.56
CA GLY A 12 -3.01 -10.49 1.58
C GLY A 12 -4.48 -10.93 1.45
N LYS A 13 -4.76 -12.18 1.08
CA LYS A 13 -6.13 -12.67 0.90
C LYS A 13 -6.94 -12.56 2.20
N GLY A 14 -8.14 -11.97 2.12
CA GLY A 14 -9.06 -11.89 3.27
C GLY A 14 -8.71 -10.81 4.29
N HIS A 15 -7.57 -10.15 4.16
CA HIS A 15 -7.13 -9.10 5.09
C HIS A 15 -7.72 -7.75 4.71
N LEU A 16 -8.03 -6.93 5.73
CA LEU A 16 -8.43 -5.55 5.53
C LEU A 16 -7.19 -4.66 5.35
N LEU A 17 -7.10 -3.98 4.20
CA LEU A 17 -5.94 -3.18 3.80
C LEU A 17 -5.41 -2.26 4.91
N GLY A 18 -6.28 -1.49 5.55
CA GLY A 18 -5.89 -0.56 6.61
C GLY A 18 -5.40 -1.24 7.89
N ARG A 19 -6.00 -2.38 8.26
CA ARG A 19 -5.62 -3.11 9.48
C ARG A 19 -4.27 -3.80 9.32
N LEU A 20 -4.05 -4.43 8.16
CA LEU A 20 -2.78 -5.06 7.82
C LEU A 20 -1.66 -4.02 7.76
N ALA A 21 -1.90 -2.87 7.12
CA ALA A 21 -0.90 -1.82 6.98
C ALA A 21 -0.38 -1.30 8.34
N SER A 22 -1.23 -1.12 9.35
CA SER A 22 -0.80 -0.65 10.67
C SER A 22 0.14 -1.63 11.38
N ILE A 23 -0.15 -2.93 11.29
CA ILE A 23 0.66 -3.97 11.92
C ILE A 23 2.01 -4.09 11.19
N VAL A 24 1.97 -4.13 9.86
CA VAL A 24 3.17 -4.20 9.01
C VAL A 24 4.06 -2.98 9.26
N ALA A 25 3.51 -1.77 9.33
CA ALA A 25 4.28 -0.56 9.63
C ALA A 25 5.01 -0.65 10.98
N LYS A 26 4.36 -1.19 12.02
CA LYS A 26 5.00 -1.33 13.34
C LYS A 26 6.12 -2.38 13.33
N GLN A 27 5.92 -3.49 12.63
CA GLN A 27 6.93 -4.53 12.52
C GLN A 27 8.13 -4.08 11.66
N LEU A 28 7.90 -3.32 10.58
CA LEU A 28 8.96 -2.70 9.78
C LEU A 28 9.81 -1.74 10.62
N LEU A 29 9.18 -0.90 11.47
CA LEU A 29 9.90 -0.01 12.38
C LEU A 29 10.71 -0.75 13.46
N ASN A 30 10.29 -1.97 13.81
CA ASN A 30 11.03 -2.84 14.73
C ASN A 30 12.20 -3.58 14.04
N GLY A 31 12.42 -3.36 12.73
CA GLY A 31 13.52 -3.97 11.98
C GLY A 31 13.21 -5.32 11.34
N GLN A 32 11.94 -5.73 11.31
CA GLN A 32 11.51 -6.97 10.67
C GLN A 32 11.36 -6.77 9.15
N GLN A 33 11.94 -7.66 8.33
CA GLN A 33 11.69 -7.65 6.88
C GLN A 33 10.39 -8.42 6.57
N ILE A 34 9.51 -7.80 5.79
CA ILE A 34 8.16 -8.32 5.50
C ILE A 34 7.86 -8.21 4.01
N VAL A 35 7.35 -9.29 3.43
CA VAL A 35 6.87 -9.36 2.04
C VAL A 35 5.38 -9.68 2.06
N VAL A 36 4.57 -8.82 1.45
CA VAL A 36 3.13 -9.06 1.29
C VAL A 36 2.86 -9.58 -0.13
N VAL A 37 2.22 -10.75 -0.23
CA VAL A 37 1.91 -11.43 -1.48
C VAL A 37 0.40 -11.37 -1.72
N ARG A 38 -0.03 -11.39 -3.00
CA ARG A 38 -1.44 -11.31 -3.44
C ARG A 38 -2.17 -10.06 -2.96
N CYS A 39 -1.58 -8.89 -3.19
CA CYS A 39 -2.17 -7.60 -2.84
C CYS A 39 -3.48 -7.30 -3.59
N GLU A 40 -3.76 -7.99 -4.71
CA GLU A 40 -5.01 -7.91 -5.46
C GLU A 40 -6.21 -8.50 -4.72
N ALA A 41 -5.99 -9.41 -3.76
CA ALA A 41 -7.02 -10.07 -2.97
C ALA A 41 -7.28 -9.38 -1.61
N LEU A 42 -6.74 -8.17 -1.42
CA LEU A 42 -6.97 -7.37 -0.22
C LEU A 42 -8.37 -6.79 -0.21
N ASN A 43 -9.00 -6.87 0.97
CA ASN A 43 -10.34 -6.35 1.17
C ASN A 43 -10.29 -4.92 1.69
N ILE A 44 -11.21 -4.09 1.19
CA ILE A 44 -11.49 -2.77 1.73
C ILE A 44 -12.91 -2.84 2.28
N SER A 45 -13.12 -2.40 3.51
CA SER A 45 -14.45 -2.38 4.10
C SER A 45 -15.34 -1.32 3.43
N GLY A 46 -16.62 -1.66 3.31
CA GLY A 46 -17.63 -0.82 2.67
C GLY A 46 -17.85 -1.17 1.20
N GLU A 47 -18.85 -0.51 0.61
CA GLU A 47 -19.30 -0.83 -0.74
C GLU A 47 -18.30 -0.38 -1.81
N PHE A 48 -18.17 -1.21 -2.85
CA PHE A 48 -17.25 -0.99 -3.96
C PHE A 48 -17.41 0.40 -4.59
N PHE A 49 -18.65 0.87 -4.74
CA PHE A 49 -18.96 2.19 -5.28
C PHE A 49 -18.35 3.33 -4.46
N ARG A 50 -18.41 3.26 -3.13
CA ARG A 50 -17.85 4.30 -2.23
C ARG A 50 -16.33 4.28 -2.25
N SER A 51 -15.73 3.10 -2.32
CA SER A 51 -14.28 2.94 -2.47
C SER A 51 -13.79 3.52 -3.79
N LYS A 52 -14.53 3.30 -4.88
CA LYS A 52 -14.25 3.89 -6.19
C LYS A 52 -14.35 5.41 -6.18
N LEU A 53 -15.38 5.98 -5.54
CA LEU A 53 -15.53 7.43 -5.40
C LEU A 53 -14.37 8.07 -4.63
N LYS A 54 -13.94 7.45 -3.52
CA LYS A 54 -12.75 7.90 -2.77
C LYS A 54 -11.51 7.89 -3.64
N TYR A 55 -11.32 6.85 -4.46
CA TYR A 55 -10.20 6.76 -5.39
C TYR A 55 -10.27 7.84 -6.48
N HIS A 56 -11.45 8.11 -7.06
CA HIS A 56 -11.62 9.21 -8.02
C HIS A 56 -11.39 10.60 -7.38
N ALA A 57 -11.77 10.79 -6.13
CA ALA A 57 -11.47 12.03 -5.40
C ALA A 57 -9.96 12.19 -5.18
N TYR A 58 -9.23 11.10 -4.96
CA TYR A 58 -7.77 11.11 -4.92
C TYR A 58 -7.15 11.46 -6.27
N LEU A 59 -7.62 10.86 -7.38
CA LEU A 59 -7.14 11.15 -8.75
C LEU A 59 -7.36 12.60 -9.19
N ARG A 60 -8.30 13.31 -8.58
CA ARG A 60 -8.54 14.74 -8.84
C ARG A 60 -7.50 15.65 -8.18
N LYS A 61 -6.70 15.15 -7.22
CA LYS A 61 -5.70 15.94 -6.51
C LYS A 61 -4.45 16.11 -7.38
N MET A 62 -4.34 17.27 -8.02
CA MET A 62 -3.23 17.59 -8.91
C MET A 62 -2.67 18.97 -8.55
N THR A 63 -1.36 19.16 -8.66
CA THR A 63 -0.74 20.47 -8.48
C THR A 63 -1.14 21.40 -9.62
N ARG A 64 -1.66 22.58 -9.30
CA ARG A 64 -2.23 23.54 -10.27
C ARG A 64 -1.18 24.15 -11.22
N TYR A 65 0.05 24.37 -10.74
CA TYR A 65 1.10 25.05 -11.52
C TYR A 65 1.77 24.12 -12.54
N ASN A 66 2.19 22.92 -12.11
CA ASN A 66 2.76 21.92 -12.98
C ASN A 66 2.46 20.52 -12.41
N PRO A 67 1.57 19.78 -13.07
CA PRO A 67 1.17 18.47 -12.59
C PRO A 67 2.21 17.36 -12.78
N THR A 68 3.22 17.58 -13.63
CA THR A 68 4.21 16.54 -13.97
C THR A 68 5.43 16.51 -13.04
N ARG A 69 5.78 17.64 -12.39
CA ARG A 69 7.04 17.77 -11.62
C ARG A 69 6.88 17.94 -10.12
N GLY A 70 5.72 18.38 -9.63
CA GLY A 70 5.54 18.71 -8.21
C GLY A 70 4.17 18.33 -7.64
N GLY A 71 3.47 17.39 -8.29
CA GLY A 71 2.14 16.96 -7.87
C GLY A 71 2.05 15.55 -7.33
N PRO A 72 0.91 15.19 -6.71
CA PRO A 72 0.67 13.84 -6.23
C PRO A 72 0.76 12.84 -7.40
N PHE A 73 1.65 11.84 -7.29
CA PHE A 73 1.74 10.76 -8.26
C PHE A 73 0.67 9.71 -7.97
N HIS A 74 -0.22 9.51 -8.94
CA HIS A 74 -1.31 8.54 -8.84
C HIS A 74 -0.92 7.19 -9.43
N PHE A 75 -0.56 6.24 -8.57
CA PHE A 75 -0.32 4.86 -8.98
C PHE A 75 -1.65 4.12 -9.18
N ARG A 76 -1.78 3.42 -10.32
CA ARG A 76 -3.00 2.69 -10.71
C ARG A 76 -2.96 1.20 -10.37
N ALA A 77 -1.77 0.64 -10.24
CA ALA A 77 -1.57 -0.76 -9.93
C ALA A 77 -1.55 -0.99 -8.39
N PRO A 78 -1.94 -2.18 -7.92
CA PRO A 78 -1.73 -2.59 -6.55
C PRO A 78 -0.23 -2.52 -6.18
N PRO A 79 0.10 -2.38 -4.89
CA PRO A 79 1.41 -1.91 -4.40
C PRO A 79 2.64 -2.69 -4.88
N ALA A 80 2.47 -3.88 -5.45
CA ALA A 80 3.55 -4.70 -6.00
C ALA A 80 4.33 -4.05 -7.16
N SER A 81 3.77 -3.06 -7.87
CA SER A 81 4.46 -2.43 -9.01
C SER A 81 4.94 -0.99 -8.77
N SER A 82 4.81 -0.46 -7.54
CA SER A 82 5.12 0.95 -7.24
C SER A 82 6.22 1.15 -6.19
N THR A 83 6.78 0.09 -5.61
CA THR A 83 8.10 0.18 -5.00
C THR A 83 9.07 0.48 -6.13
N ARG A 84 9.41 1.76 -6.33
CA ARG A 84 10.64 2.11 -7.03
C ARG A 84 11.72 1.26 -6.37
N PRO A 85 12.44 0.39 -7.09
CA PRO A 85 13.66 -0.15 -6.53
C PRO A 85 14.47 1.07 -6.11
N SER A 86 14.81 1.17 -4.84
CA SER A 86 15.96 1.96 -4.43
C SER A 86 17.16 1.26 -5.04
N GLU A 87 17.44 1.57 -6.31
CA GLU A 87 18.71 1.25 -6.93
C GLU A 87 19.82 1.96 -6.17
N ALA A 88 20.96 1.27 -6.17
CA ALA A 88 22.24 1.63 -5.57
C ALA A 88 22.77 3.01 -5.98
#